data_AF-A0A1Z5L103-F1
#
_entry.id   AF-A0A1Z5L103-F1
#
_cell.length_a   1.000
_cell.length_b   1.000
_cell.length_c   1.000
_cell.angle_alpha   90.00
_cell.angle_beta   90.00
_cell.angle_gamma   90.00
#
_symmetry.space_group_name_H-M   'P 1'
#
loop_
_entity.id
_entity.type
_entity.pdbx_description
1 polymer ?
#
loop_
_entity_poly.entity_id
_entity_poly.type
_entity_poly.pdbx_seq_one_letter_code
_entity_poly.pdbx_strand_id
1 'polypeptide(L)'
;MRLVVEKYFASEIDQDAIHVAALQHGLSVTQVGPVESLTESEITKLCPIDLLIGGSPCNDLSLVNPARKGLYDPCGSGKLFFDFYRVLKALQLGNKGRHLFWMYENVASMPKEYRHIISRFF
;
A
#
# COMPACT_ATOMS: atom_id res chain seq x y z
N MET A 1 -26.45 -0.83 6.80
CA MET A 1 -26.00 0.19 5.82
C MET A 1 -24.83 -0.39 5.06
N ARG A 2 -24.92 -0.51 3.72
CA ARG A 2 -23.85 -1.05 2.87
C ARG A 2 -23.11 0.13 2.26
N LEU A 3 -21.78 0.14 2.35
CA LEU A 3 -20.97 1.11 1.62
C LEU A 3 -21.02 0.75 0.13
N VAL A 4 -21.41 1.71 -0.69
CA VAL A 4 -21.41 1.57 -2.15
C VAL A 4 -20.02 1.98 -2.64
N VAL A 5 -19.35 1.06 -3.34
CA VAL A 5 -18.00 1.29 -3.89
C VAL A 5 -18.16 1.68 -5.36
N GLU A 6 -17.78 2.91 -5.71
CA GLU A 6 -17.82 3.38 -7.10
C GLU A 6 -16.67 2.79 -7.92
N LYS A 7 -15.45 2.84 -7.38
CA LYS A 7 -14.22 2.31 -7.99
C LYS A 7 -13.33 1.68 -6.93
N TYR A 8 -12.68 0.59 -7.28
CA TYR A 8 -11.67 -0.06 -6.44
C TYR A 8 -10.42 -0.33 -7.27
N PHE A 9 -9.30 0.25 -6.89
CA PHE A 9 -8.00 0.05 -7.53
C PHE A 9 -7.13 -0.83 -6.64
N ALA A 10 -6.48 -1.84 -7.22
CA ALA A 10 -5.59 -2.76 -6.50
C ALA A 10 -4.21 -2.78 -7.15
N SER A 11 -3.17 -2.68 -6.33
CA SER A 11 -1.77 -2.80 -6.73
C SER A 11 -1.22 -4.12 -6.20
N GLU A 12 -1.42 -5.21 -6.95
CA GLU A 12 -0.96 -6.56 -6.60
C GLU A 12 -0.08 -7.13 -7.72
N ILE A 13 0.91 -7.95 -7.35
CA ILE A 13 1.81 -8.64 -8.27
C ILE A 13 1.64 -10.16 -8.23
N ASP A 14 1.15 -10.69 -7.11
CA ASP A 14 0.88 -12.11 -6.94
C ASP A 14 -0.32 -12.54 -7.81
N GLN A 15 -0.07 -13.45 -8.75
CA GLN A 15 -1.08 -13.86 -9.72
C GLN A 15 -2.23 -14.61 -9.08
N ASP A 16 -1.98 -15.39 -8.02
CA ASP A 16 -3.02 -16.14 -7.34
C ASP A 16 -3.96 -15.18 -6.58
N ALA A 17 -3.41 -14.16 -5.93
CA ALA A 17 -4.19 -13.10 -5.28
C ALA A 17 -5.04 -12.31 -6.29
N ILE A 18 -4.48 -11.98 -7.46
CA ILE A 18 -5.21 -11.32 -8.55
C ILE A 18 -6.35 -12.21 -9.05
N HIS A 19 -6.11 -13.52 -9.23
CA HIS A 19 -7.14 -14.47 -9.65
C HIS A 19 -8.26 -14.60 -8.62
N VAL A 20 -7.92 -14.66 -7.32
CA VAL A 20 -8.91 -14.68 -6.25
C VAL A 20 -9.80 -13.44 -6.29
N ALA A 21 -9.20 -12.25 -6.45
CA ALA A 21 -9.96 -11.01 -6.58
C ALA A 21 -10.90 -11.02 -7.80
N ALA A 22 -10.41 -11.48 -8.96
CA ALA A 22 -11.20 -11.57 -10.18
C ALA A 22 -12.37 -12.58 -10.04
N LEU A 23 -12.15 -13.72 -9.38
CA LEU A 23 -13.20 -14.72 -9.16
C LEU A 23 -14.28 -14.24 -8.18
N GLN A 24 -13.89 -13.55 -7.11
CA GLN A 24 -14.82 -13.12 -6.06
C GLN A 24 -15.53 -11.80 -6.40
N HIS A 25 -14.87 -10.92 -7.14
CA HIS A 25 -15.32 -9.54 -7.36
C HIS A 25 -15.47 -9.17 -8.85
N GLY A 26 -15.19 -10.09 -9.78
CA GLY A 26 -15.33 -9.87 -11.21
C GLY A 26 -14.50 -8.66 -11.69
N LEU A 27 -15.14 -7.79 -12.46
CA LEU A 27 -14.53 -6.57 -13.02
C LEU A 27 -14.60 -5.35 -12.09
N SER A 28 -15.05 -5.50 -10.84
CA SER A 28 -15.17 -4.36 -9.91
C SER A 28 -13.83 -3.87 -9.36
N VAL A 29 -12.78 -4.71 -9.45
CA VAL A 29 -11.40 -4.37 -9.04
C VAL A 29 -10.58 -4.09 -10.29
N THR A 30 -10.05 -2.86 -10.39
CA THR A 30 -9.12 -2.46 -11.45
C THR A 30 -7.68 -2.68 -10.96
N GLN A 31 -6.96 -3.59 -11.61
CA GLN A 31 -5.55 -3.84 -11.31
C GLN A 31 -4.68 -2.73 -11.91
N VAL A 32 -3.84 -2.11 -11.08
CA VAL A 32 -2.93 -1.03 -11.49
C VAL A 32 -1.46 -1.49 -11.56
N GLY A 33 -1.20 -2.78 -11.32
CA GLY A 33 0.12 -3.39 -11.43
C GLY A 33 1.02 -3.15 -10.21
N PRO A 34 2.34 -3.33 -10.36
CA PRO A 34 3.30 -3.17 -9.27
C PRO A 34 3.37 -1.73 -8.74
N VAL A 35 3.33 -1.55 -7.42
CA VAL A 35 3.35 -0.22 -6.78
C VAL A 35 4.59 0.58 -7.13
N GLU A 36 5.73 -0.09 -7.31
CA GLU A 36 7.02 0.51 -7.66
C GLU A 36 6.99 1.19 -9.04
N SER A 37 6.14 0.70 -9.95
CA SER A 37 6.01 1.22 -11.31
C SER A 37 5.05 2.40 -11.42
N LEU A 38 4.20 2.60 -10.40
CA LEU A 38 3.21 3.68 -10.39
C LEU A 38 3.88 5.04 -10.26
N THR A 39 3.81 5.84 -11.31
CA THR A 39 4.29 7.23 -11.28
C THR A 39 3.27 8.16 -10.60
N GLU A 40 3.74 9.30 -10.09
CA GLU A 40 2.83 10.32 -9.51
C GLU A 40 1.76 10.78 -10.50
N SER A 41 2.10 10.83 -11.79
CA SER A 41 1.18 11.18 -12.86
C SER A 41 0.06 10.16 -13.03
N GLU A 42 0.36 8.87 -12.88
CA GLU A 42 -0.62 7.79 -12.97
C GLU A 42 -1.51 7.77 -11.73
N ILE A 43 -0.92 7.93 -10.54
CA ILE A 43 -1.66 8.03 -9.29
C ILE A 43 -2.65 9.21 -9.34
N THR A 44 -2.21 10.35 -9.87
CA THR A 44 -3.08 11.55 -10.01
C THR A 44 -4.25 11.31 -10.97
N LYS A 45 -4.10 10.44 -11.98
CA LYS A 45 -5.22 10.05 -12.87
C LYS A 45 -6.26 9.18 -12.17
N LEU A 46 -5.90 8.50 -11.08
CA LEU A 46 -6.83 7.72 -10.26
C LEU A 46 -7.69 8.60 -9.35
N CYS A 47 -7.25 9.82 -9.06
CA CYS A 47 -7.97 10.77 -8.23
C CYS A 47 -9.32 11.18 -8.85
N PRO A 48 -10.34 11.46 -8.02
CA PRO A 48 -10.30 11.47 -6.56
C PRO A 48 -10.38 10.08 -5.92
N ILE A 49 -9.67 9.91 -4.78
CA ILE A 49 -9.74 8.71 -3.94
C ILE A 49 -10.19 9.09 -2.53
N ASP A 50 -11.21 8.41 -2.01
CA ASP A 50 -11.73 8.69 -0.66
C ASP A 50 -11.04 7.87 0.45
N LEU A 51 -10.52 6.69 0.10
CA LEU A 51 -9.91 5.74 1.03
C LEU A 51 -8.68 5.07 0.41
N LEU A 52 -7.53 5.18 1.09
CA LEU A 52 -6.31 4.42 0.78
C LEU A 52 -6.05 3.39 1.89
N ILE A 53 -5.88 2.12 1.53
CA ILE A 53 -5.51 1.06 2.47
C ILE A 53 -4.31 0.28 1.95
N GLY A 54 -3.45 -0.20 2.84
CA GLY A 54 -2.33 -1.04 2.45
C GLY A 54 -1.56 -1.61 3.63
N GLY A 55 -0.80 -2.65 3.35
CA GLY A 55 0.17 -3.23 4.27
C GLY A 55 1.36 -3.70 3.45
N SER A 56 2.56 -3.33 3.87
CA SER A 56 3.77 -3.82 3.18
C SER A 56 4.14 -5.21 3.72
N PRO A 57 4.77 -6.08 2.92
CA PRO A 57 5.19 -7.39 3.39
C PRO A 57 6.06 -7.30 4.66
N CYS A 58 5.76 -8.14 5.65
CA CYS A 58 6.40 -8.09 6.96
C CYS A 58 7.56 -9.09 7.12
N ASN A 59 7.89 -9.86 6.08
CA ASN A 59 8.88 -10.94 6.14
C ASN A 59 10.30 -10.47 6.52
N ASP A 60 10.67 -9.23 6.17
CA ASP A 60 11.96 -8.63 6.56
C ASP A 60 11.88 -7.77 7.82
N LEU A 61 10.67 -7.53 8.34
CA LEU A 61 10.41 -6.70 9.53
C LEU A 61 10.10 -7.53 10.78
N SER A 62 9.70 -8.79 10.59
CA SER A 62 9.42 -9.73 11.67
C SER A 62 10.70 -10.20 12.36
N LEU A 63 10.73 -10.13 13.70
CA LEU A 63 11.81 -10.67 14.54
C LEU A 63 12.02 -12.20 14.37
N VAL A 64 11.05 -12.89 13.78
CA VAL A 64 11.06 -14.35 13.57
C VAL A 64 11.98 -14.77 12.42
N ASN A 65 12.37 -13.85 11.53
CA ASN A 65 13.31 -14.13 10.44
C ASN A 65 14.77 -13.81 10.85
N PRO A 66 15.66 -14.82 10.99
CA PRO A 66 17.06 -14.61 11.33
C PRO A 66 17.88 -13.96 10.19
N ALA A 67 17.38 -13.97 8.94
CA ALA A 67 18.02 -13.38 7.77
C ALA A 67 17.45 -12.00 7.39
N ARG A 68 16.88 -11.27 8.36
CA ARG A 68 16.25 -9.97 8.14
C ARG A 68 17.24 -8.96 7.56
N LYS A 69 16.79 -8.25 6.53
CA LYS A 69 17.55 -7.21 5.84
C LYS A 69 17.20 -5.78 6.33
N GLY A 70 16.05 -5.61 6.99
CA GLY A 70 15.61 -4.34 7.58
C GLY A 70 14.86 -3.42 6.61
N LEU A 71 14.52 -2.21 7.08
CA LEU A 71 13.64 -1.26 6.38
C LEU A 71 14.30 -0.61 5.13
N TYR A 72 15.63 -0.53 5.11
CA TYR A 72 16.39 0.25 4.13
C TYR A 72 17.18 -0.60 3.13
N ASP A 73 17.10 -1.92 3.21
CA ASP A 73 17.82 -2.77 2.26
C ASP A 73 17.14 -2.67 0.88
N PRO A 74 17.86 -2.27 -0.18
CA PRO A 74 17.32 -2.13 -1.53
C PRO A 74 16.82 -3.46 -2.14
N CYS A 75 17.27 -4.60 -1.60
CA CYS A 75 16.84 -5.95 -1.94
C CYS A 75 15.81 -6.52 -0.93
N GLY A 76 15.34 -5.72 0.02
CA GLY A 76 14.37 -6.08 1.05
C GLY A 76 12.96 -5.59 0.73
N SER A 77 11.97 -6.26 1.31
CA SER A 77 10.55 -5.90 1.23
C SER A 77 10.16 -4.69 2.07
N GLY A 78 11.03 -4.26 2.99
CA GLY A 78 10.82 -3.09 3.85
C GLY A 78 10.67 -1.76 3.08
N LYS A 79 11.28 -1.66 1.89
CA LYS A 79 11.17 -0.45 1.04
C LYS A 79 9.73 -0.15 0.59
N LEU A 80 8.87 -1.17 0.52
CA LEU A 80 7.49 -1.04 0.06
C LEU A 80 6.62 -0.20 1.01
N PHE A 81 7.07 -0.01 2.26
CA PHE A 81 6.50 1.02 3.15
C PHE A 81 6.64 2.42 2.56
N PHE A 82 7.80 2.76 2.01
CA PHE A 82 8.04 4.07 1.40
C PHE A 82 7.21 4.25 0.13
N ASP A 83 6.95 3.18 -0.63
CA ASP A 83 6.03 3.23 -1.76
C ASP A 83 4.59 3.53 -1.32
N PHE A 84 4.11 2.93 -0.23
CA PHE A 84 2.82 3.31 0.34
C PHE A 84 2.78 4.79 0.73
N TYR A 85 3.82 5.28 1.41
CA TYR A 85 3.92 6.70 1.79
C TYR A 85 3.96 7.63 0.56
N ARG A 86 4.70 7.24 -0.48
CA ARG A 86 4.77 7.97 -1.75
C ARG A 86 3.40 8.07 -2.42
N VAL A 87 2.66 6.97 -2.49
CA VAL A 87 1.29 6.94 -3.03
C VAL A 87 0.36 7.82 -2.20
N LEU A 88 0.43 7.74 -0.86
CA LEU A 88 -0.37 8.57 0.03
C LEU A 88 -0.14 10.08 -0.24
N LYS A 89 1.11 10.51 -0.37
CA LYS A 89 1.43 11.92 -0.66
C LYS A 89 0.95 12.35 -2.05
N ALA A 90 1.13 11.52 -3.06
CA ALA A 90 0.63 11.80 -4.40
C ALA A 90 -0.91 11.93 -4.43
N LEU A 91 -1.63 11.05 -3.74
CA LEU A 91 -3.10 11.14 -3.61
C LEU A 91 -3.53 12.39 -2.83
N GLN A 92 -2.85 12.75 -1.74
CA GLN A 92 -3.15 13.98 -0.98
C GLN A 92 -3.03 15.24 -1.86
N LEU A 93 -2.01 15.30 -2.72
CA LEU A 93 -1.83 16.40 -3.67
C LEU A 93 -2.88 16.34 -4.80
N GLY A 94 -3.09 15.17 -5.39
CA GLY A 94 -4.00 14.97 -6.52
C GLY A 94 -5.49 15.12 -6.17
N ASN A 95 -5.87 14.90 -4.90
CA ASN A 95 -7.23 15.05 -4.41
C ASN A 95 -7.71 16.51 -4.29
N LYS A 96 -6.84 17.50 -4.50
CA LYS A 96 -7.19 18.93 -4.55
C LYS A 96 -8.05 19.40 -3.36
N GLY A 97 -7.73 18.94 -2.15
CA GLY A 97 -8.44 19.31 -0.92
C GLY A 97 -9.65 18.43 -0.57
N ARG A 98 -9.97 17.40 -1.36
CA ARG A 98 -10.94 16.37 -0.96
C ARG A 98 -10.36 15.51 0.17
N HIS A 99 -11.21 15.21 1.15
CA HIS A 99 -10.81 14.40 2.31
C HIS A 99 -10.39 12.99 1.86
N LEU A 100 -9.21 12.56 2.32
CA LEU A 100 -8.67 11.22 2.08
C LEU A 100 -8.52 10.52 3.43
N PHE A 101 -9.27 9.44 3.64
CA PHE A 101 -9.00 8.51 4.72
C PHE A 101 -7.87 7.57 4.31
N TRP A 102 -7.00 7.21 5.25
CA TRP A 102 -5.96 6.23 4.98
C TRP A 102 -5.73 5.31 6.17
N MET A 103 -5.30 4.08 5.89
CA MET A 103 -4.94 3.09 6.91
C MET A 103 -3.76 2.28 6.42
N TYR A 104 -2.74 2.14 7.28
CA TYR A 104 -1.58 1.30 7.03
C TYR A 104 -1.46 0.23 8.11
N GLU A 105 -1.30 -1.03 7.70
CA GLU A 105 -1.16 -2.18 8.58
C GLU A 105 0.26 -2.77 8.49
N ASN A 106 0.79 -3.21 9.64
CA ASN A 106 2.01 -4.01 9.71
C ASN A 106 2.07 -4.78 11.05
N VAL A 107 2.99 -5.74 11.15
CA VAL A 107 3.11 -6.63 12.31
C VAL A 107 3.54 -5.93 13.60
N ALA A 108 2.88 -6.28 14.71
CA ALA A 108 3.20 -5.76 16.03
C ALA A 108 4.57 -6.22 16.56
N SER A 109 5.08 -7.34 16.05
CA SER A 109 6.38 -7.93 16.43
C SER A 109 7.58 -7.23 15.78
N MET A 110 7.37 -6.13 15.05
CA MET A 110 8.44 -5.33 14.48
C MET A 110 9.32 -4.68 15.57
N PRO A 111 10.65 -4.56 15.37
CA PRO A 111 11.52 -3.78 16.24
C PRO A 111 10.98 -2.37 16.55
N LYS A 112 11.13 -1.93 17.81
CA LYS A 112 10.63 -0.63 18.29
C LYS A 112 11.16 0.55 17.46
N GLU A 113 12.39 0.46 16.96
CA GLU A 113 13.01 1.49 16.13
C GLU A 113 12.27 1.68 14.80
N TYR A 114 11.94 0.59 14.10
CA TYR A 114 11.18 0.66 12.85
C TYR A 114 9.75 1.13 13.09
N ARG A 115 9.11 0.69 14.17
CA ARG A 115 7.80 1.23 14.57
C ARG A 115 7.87 2.75 14.78
N HIS A 116 8.92 3.23 15.46
CA HIS A 116 9.10 4.66 15.70
C HIS A 116 9.36 5.44 14.39
N ILE A 117 10.15 4.88 13.48
CA ILE A 117 10.39 5.47 12.15
C ILE A 117 9.09 5.56 11.37
N ILE A 118 8.33 4.46 11.23
CA ILE A 118 7.05 4.45 10.53
C ILE A 118 6.09 5.49 11.12
N SER A 119 6.03 5.57 12.46
CA SER A 119 5.17 6.54 13.17
C SER A 119 5.57 7.99 12.94
N ARG A 120 6.80 8.29 12.48
CA ARG A 120 7.26 9.65 12.18
C ARG A 120 6.95 10.10 10.75
N PHE A 121 6.71 9.16 9.84
CA PHE A 121 6.37 9.47 8.45
C PHE A 121 4.90 9.86 8.30
N PHE A 122 4.02 9.26 9.11
CA PHE A 122 2.61 9.60 9.17
C PHE A 122 2.33 10.76 10.13
#